data_AF-A0A4S4KIF3-F1
#
_entry.id   AF-A0A4S4KIF3-F1
#
_cell.length_a   1.000
_cell.length_b   1.000
_cell.length_c   1.000
_cell.angle_alpha   90.00
_cell.angle_beta   90.00
_cell.angle_gamma   90.00
#
_symmetry.space_group_name_H-M   'P 1'
#
loop_
_entity.id
_entity.type
_entity.pdbx_description
1 polymer ?
#
loop_
_entity_poly.entity_id
_entity_poly.type
_entity_poly.pdbx_seq_one_letter_code
_entity_poly.pdbx_strand_id
1 'polypeptide(L)'
;MFRRSLFANHVRNLFEHNFLGDSELADDYIFHSILALVVYEYLITINQEISLVWRRKWSLSVWVFIANRYLLLLNTLSEAMPIGSFHSGCRAAVVITIASYAAQFLVFGVFSALRVYALWYPNTLLAYIVLGLNLVPIVTNIISYSYATITYTDSICSQSSTLSAGANLRCQYKPDELLACHQKY
;
A
#
# COMPACT_ATOMS: atom_id res chain seq x y z
N MET A 1 -40.75 11.05 -21.91
CA MET A 1 -39.53 11.55 -21.22
C MET A 1 -38.80 10.45 -20.43
N PHE A 2 -39.51 9.62 -19.66
CA PHE A 2 -38.95 8.55 -18.80
C PHE A 2 -38.17 7.42 -19.51
N ARG A 3 -38.50 7.07 -20.76
CA ARG A 3 -37.83 5.98 -21.50
C ARG A 3 -36.42 6.35 -22.01
N ARG A 4 -36.17 7.65 -22.26
CA ARG A 4 -34.86 8.15 -22.73
C ARG A 4 -33.85 8.24 -21.60
N SER A 5 -34.28 8.61 -20.39
CA SER A 5 -33.41 8.62 -19.22
C SER A 5 -33.02 7.21 -18.79
N LEU A 6 -33.94 6.24 -18.86
CA LEU A 6 -33.65 4.85 -18.51
C LEU A 6 -32.64 4.19 -19.47
N PHE A 7 -32.76 4.46 -20.77
CA PHE A 7 -31.81 3.99 -21.77
C PHE A 7 -30.43 4.66 -21.63
N ALA A 8 -30.39 5.97 -21.38
CA ALA A 8 -29.13 6.69 -21.14
C ALA A 8 -28.42 6.20 -19.88
N ASN A 9 -29.16 5.88 -18.81
CA ASN A 9 -28.59 5.30 -17.58
C ASN A 9 -28.09 3.87 -17.81
N HIS A 10 -28.78 3.07 -18.62
CA HIS A 10 -28.33 1.71 -18.94
C HIS A 10 -27.04 1.72 -19.77
N VAL A 11 -26.94 2.58 -20.78
CA VAL A 11 -25.72 2.74 -21.59
C VAL A 11 -24.57 3.29 -20.74
N ARG A 12 -24.83 4.22 -19.81
CA ARG A 12 -23.83 4.72 -18.87
C ARG A 12 -23.31 3.61 -17.95
N ASN A 13 -24.19 2.82 -17.36
CA ASN A 13 -23.81 1.71 -16.48
C ASN A 13 -23.01 0.64 -17.22
N LEU A 14 -23.38 0.33 -18.47
CA LEU A 14 -22.60 -0.58 -19.32
C LEU A 14 -21.22 -0.01 -19.64
N PHE A 15 -21.12 1.29 -19.92
CA PHE A 15 -19.84 1.94 -20.16
C PHE A 15 -18.97 1.96 -18.90
N GLU A 16 -19.54 2.29 -17.73
CA GLU A 16 -18.83 2.27 -16.45
C GLU A 16 -18.35 0.87 -16.09
N HIS A 17 -19.17 -0.18 -16.24
CA HIS A 17 -18.74 -1.56 -15.95
C HIS A 17 -17.62 -2.05 -16.86
N ASN A 18 -17.70 -1.78 -18.17
CA ASN A 18 -16.62 -2.17 -19.09
C ASN A 18 -15.34 -1.36 -18.84
N PHE A 19 -15.46 -0.06 -18.58
CA PHE A 19 -14.31 0.79 -18.27
C PHE A 19 -13.61 0.38 -16.96
N LEU A 20 -14.38 0.02 -15.92
CA LEU A 20 -13.84 -0.50 -14.66
C LEU A 20 -13.13 -1.85 -14.88
N GLY A 21 -13.73 -2.76 -15.66
CA GLY A 21 -13.11 -4.05 -15.98
C GLY A 21 -11.80 -3.92 -16.76
N ASP A 22 -11.74 -3.02 -17.75
CA ASP A 22 -10.51 -2.77 -18.51
C ASP A 22 -9.40 -2.15 -17.64
N SER A 23 -9.78 -1.32 -16.65
CA SER A 23 -8.81 -0.72 -15.71
C SER A 23 -8.21 -1.73 -14.73
N GLU A 24 -9.01 -2.66 -14.19
CA GLU A 24 -8.52 -3.70 -13.27
C GLU A 24 -7.55 -4.65 -13.97
N LEU A 25 -7.84 -5.02 -15.22
CA LEU A 25 -6.95 -5.85 -16.03
C LEU A 25 -5.62 -5.14 -16.32
N ALA A 26 -5.66 -3.84 -16.66
CA ALA A 26 -4.46 -3.06 -16.93
C ALA A 26 -3.55 -2.97 -15.69
N ASP A 27 -4.13 -2.76 -14.52
CA ASP A 27 -3.39 -2.70 -13.25
C ASP A 27 -2.69 -4.03 -12.95
N ASP A 28 -3.36 -5.16 -13.17
CA ASP A 28 -2.78 -6.50 -12.95
C ASP A 28 -1.59 -6.77 -13.89
N TYR A 29 -1.71 -6.43 -15.18
CA TYR A 29 -0.60 -6.56 -16.14
C TYR A 29 0.59 -5.66 -15.79
N ILE A 30 0.33 -4.42 -15.36
CA ILE A 30 1.38 -3.49 -14.94
C ILE A 30 2.11 -4.04 -13.73
N PHE A 31 1.37 -4.56 -12.74
CA PHE A 31 1.95 -5.13 -11.53
C PHE A 31 2.89 -6.30 -11.86
N HIS A 32 2.43 -7.26 -12.68
CA HIS A 32 3.23 -8.41 -13.09
C HIS A 32 4.47 -8.02 -13.91
N SER A 33 4.35 -6.98 -14.74
CA SER A 33 5.47 -6.43 -15.52
C SER A 33 6.53 -5.79 -14.61
N ILE A 34 6.10 -5.03 -13.61
CA ILE A 34 6.99 -4.43 -12.60
C ILE A 34 7.69 -5.54 -11.80
N LEU A 35 6.96 -6.55 -11.36
CA LEU A 35 7.52 -7.70 -10.64
C LEU A 35 8.60 -8.40 -11.46
N ALA A 36 8.32 -8.70 -12.73
CA ALA A 36 9.30 -9.35 -13.62
C ALA A 36 10.58 -8.51 -13.76
N LEU A 37 10.43 -7.19 -13.90
CA LEU A 37 11.56 -6.27 -14.02
C LEU A 37 12.37 -6.17 -12.71
N VAL A 38 11.69 -6.12 -11.57
CA VAL A 38 12.32 -6.11 -10.24
C VAL A 38 13.11 -7.40 -10.00
N VAL A 39 12.52 -8.56 -10.31
CA VAL A 39 13.20 -9.85 -10.18
C VAL A 39 14.40 -9.95 -11.13
N TYR A 40 14.26 -9.50 -12.38
CA TYR A 40 15.34 -9.47 -13.34
C TYR A 40 16.52 -8.63 -12.87
N GLU A 41 16.27 -7.38 -12.47
CA GLU A 41 17.27 -6.47 -11.90
C GLU A 41 17.95 -7.08 -10.66
N TYR A 42 17.19 -7.82 -9.84
CA TYR A 42 17.73 -8.50 -8.68
C TYR A 42 18.75 -9.59 -9.06
N LEU A 43 18.39 -10.45 -10.01
CA LEU A 43 19.24 -11.57 -10.44
C LEU A 43 20.58 -11.10 -11.01
N ILE A 44 20.58 -10.02 -11.78
CA ILE A 44 21.83 -9.51 -12.37
C ILE A 44 22.73 -8.80 -11.35
N THR A 45 22.15 -8.13 -10.36
CA THR A 45 22.92 -7.32 -9.41
C THR A 45 23.36 -8.10 -8.15
N ILE A 46 22.78 -9.28 -7.87
CA ILE A 46 23.08 -10.04 -6.64
C ILE A 46 24.57 -10.39 -6.47
N ASN A 47 25.26 -10.72 -7.56
CA ASN A 47 26.69 -11.05 -7.54
C ASN A 47 27.55 -9.85 -7.12
N GLN A 48 27.18 -8.67 -7.60
CA GLN A 48 27.84 -7.42 -7.23
C GLN A 48 27.51 -7.06 -5.78
N GLU A 49 26.27 -7.27 -5.34
CA GLU A 49 25.90 -7.00 -3.96
C GLU A 49 26.64 -7.88 -2.97
N ILE A 50 26.72 -9.19 -3.21
CA ILE A 50 27.42 -10.11 -2.32
C ILE A 50 28.89 -9.69 -2.21
N SER A 51 29.55 -9.36 -3.33
CA SER A 51 30.95 -8.92 -3.31
C SER A 51 31.18 -7.56 -2.65
N LEU A 52 30.27 -6.59 -2.81
CA LEU A 52 30.42 -5.23 -2.30
C LEU A 52 29.93 -5.05 -0.85
N VAL A 53 28.86 -5.73 -0.47
CA VAL A 53 28.24 -5.61 0.86
C VAL A 53 28.98 -6.47 1.86
N TRP A 54 29.28 -7.74 1.53
CA TRP A 54 29.88 -8.67 2.50
C TRP A 54 31.36 -8.39 2.76
N ARG A 55 32.03 -7.63 1.88
CA ARG A 55 33.43 -7.22 2.08
C ARG A 55 33.59 -5.87 2.78
N ARG A 56 32.51 -5.12 3.01
CA ARG A 56 32.55 -3.77 3.59
C ARG A 56 32.21 -3.80 5.08
N LYS A 57 32.75 -2.85 5.84
CA LYS A 57 32.34 -2.65 7.24
C LYS A 57 30.85 -2.29 7.30
N TRP A 58 30.11 -3.00 8.15
CA TRP A 58 28.69 -2.79 8.40
C TRP A 58 28.46 -1.36 8.92
N SER A 59 27.96 -0.48 8.04
CA SER A 59 27.59 0.90 8.36
C SER A 59 26.07 1.06 8.27
N LEU A 60 25.51 2.07 8.95
CA LEU A 60 24.08 2.40 8.88
C LEU A 60 23.59 2.56 7.43
N SER A 61 24.41 3.14 6.55
CA SER A 61 24.07 3.27 5.13
C SER A 61 23.92 1.92 4.42
N VAL A 62 24.66 0.89 4.84
CA VAL A 62 24.57 -0.46 4.28
C VAL A 62 23.28 -1.14 4.75
N TRP A 63 22.92 -0.98 6.03
CA TRP A 63 21.65 -1.49 6.56
C TRP A 63 20.44 -0.86 5.90
N VAL A 64 20.43 0.46 5.70
CA VAL A 64 19.35 1.16 5.00
C VAL A 64 19.21 0.69 3.56
N PHE A 65 20.33 0.46 2.86
CA PHE A 65 20.33 -0.05 1.49
C PHE A 65 19.75 -1.48 1.41
N ILE A 66 20.21 -2.38 2.28
CA ILE A 66 19.70 -3.76 2.38
C ILE A 66 18.21 -3.72 2.71
N ALA A 67 17.81 -2.99 3.75
CA ALA A 67 16.41 -2.89 4.16
C ALA A 67 15.52 -2.41 3.01
N ASN A 68 15.91 -1.36 2.28
CA ASN A 68 15.16 -0.87 1.12
C ASN A 68 14.91 -1.96 0.09
N ARG A 69 15.99 -2.67 -0.28
CA ARG A 69 15.96 -3.64 -1.36
C ARG A 69 15.14 -4.89 -1.02
N TYR A 70 15.35 -5.46 0.16
CA TYR A 70 14.65 -6.68 0.57
C TYR A 70 13.19 -6.41 0.96
N LEU A 71 12.87 -5.23 1.51
CA LEU A 71 11.48 -4.85 1.77
C LEU A 71 10.67 -4.70 0.48
N LEU A 72 11.26 -4.09 -0.57
CA LEU A 72 10.60 -3.97 -1.87
C LEU A 72 10.28 -5.36 -2.44
N LEU A 73 11.24 -6.28 -2.43
CA LEU A 73 11.03 -7.65 -2.89
C LEU A 73 9.93 -8.36 -2.09
N LEU A 74 9.98 -8.25 -0.77
CA LEU A 74 8.98 -8.85 0.11
C LEU A 74 7.57 -8.35 -0.23
N ASN A 75 7.40 -7.04 -0.43
CA ASN A 75 6.11 -6.45 -0.81
C ASN A 75 5.65 -6.90 -2.19
N THR A 76 6.53 -6.91 -3.19
CA THR A 76 6.16 -7.38 -4.53
C THR A 76 5.80 -8.87 -4.56
N LEU A 77 6.47 -9.68 -3.74
CA LEU A 77 6.20 -11.13 -3.66
C LEU A 77 4.96 -11.44 -2.82
N SER A 78 4.66 -10.65 -1.79
CA SER A 78 3.47 -10.87 -0.97
C SER A 78 2.17 -10.60 -1.74
N GLU A 79 2.20 -9.65 -2.66
CA GLU A 79 1.08 -9.33 -3.56
C GLU A 79 0.97 -10.36 -4.71
N ALA A 80 2.10 -10.86 -5.21
CA ALA A 80 2.10 -11.86 -6.29
C ALA A 80 1.74 -13.29 -5.82
N MET A 81 2.04 -13.62 -4.56
CA MET A 81 1.79 -14.94 -4.00
C MET A 81 0.45 -14.95 -3.26
N PRO A 82 -0.40 -15.98 -3.45
CA PRO A 82 -1.65 -16.15 -2.70
C PRO A 82 -1.39 -16.63 -1.25
N ILE A 83 -0.50 -15.96 -0.51
CA ILE A 83 -0.20 -16.26 0.90
C ILE A 83 -1.46 -16.04 1.76
N GLY A 84 -2.35 -15.14 1.32
CA GLY A 84 -3.66 -14.89 1.90
C GLY A 84 -4.68 -16.02 1.72
N SER A 85 -4.42 -17.02 0.87
CA SER A 85 -5.36 -18.13 0.63
C SER A 85 -5.40 -19.17 1.74
N PHE A 86 -4.52 -19.06 2.74
CA PHE A 86 -4.59 -19.86 3.95
C PHE A 86 -5.35 -19.11 5.04
N HIS A 87 -6.53 -19.63 5.42
CA HIS A 87 -7.37 -19.06 6.48
C HIS A 87 -6.62 -18.81 7.80
N SER A 88 -5.73 -19.73 8.19
CA SER A 88 -4.91 -19.63 9.41
C SER A 88 -3.79 -18.58 9.30
N GLY A 89 -3.36 -18.23 8.09
CA GLY A 89 -2.28 -17.28 7.81
C GLY A 89 -2.74 -15.87 7.44
N CYS A 90 -4.01 -15.69 7.07
CA CYS A 90 -4.56 -14.43 6.54
C CYS A 90 -4.26 -13.20 7.41
N ARG A 91 -4.52 -13.26 8.73
CA ARG A 91 -4.20 -12.15 9.63
C ARG A 91 -2.70 -11.85 9.70
N ALA A 92 -1.87 -12.89 9.75
CA ALA A 92 -0.42 -12.72 9.80
C ALA A 92 0.12 -12.13 8.49
N ALA A 93 -0.37 -12.60 7.34
CA ALA A 93 0.02 -12.09 6.02
C ALA A 93 -0.29 -10.61 5.85
N VAL A 94 -1.50 -10.19 6.25
CA VAL A 94 -1.90 -8.77 6.22
C VAL A 94 -1.02 -7.94 7.15
N VAL A 95 -0.78 -8.40 8.39
CA VAL A 95 0.08 -7.68 9.34
C VAL A 95 1.52 -7.56 8.84
N ILE A 96 2.07 -8.63 8.25
CA ILE A 96 3.42 -8.64 7.67
C ILE A 96 3.49 -7.60 6.54
N THR A 97 2.50 -7.59 5.65
CA THR A 97 2.42 -6.64 4.52
C THR A 97 2.34 -5.19 5.01
N ILE A 98 1.49 -4.92 6.00
CA ILE A 98 1.38 -3.59 6.63
C ILE A 98 2.72 -3.17 7.24
N ALA A 99 3.38 -4.07 7.98
CA ALA A 99 4.64 -3.79 8.64
C ALA A 99 5.77 -3.54 7.63
N SER A 100 5.83 -4.30 6.54
CA SER A 100 6.83 -4.13 5.49
C SER A 100 6.64 -2.82 4.72
N TYR A 101 5.39 -2.41 4.42
CA TYR A 101 5.11 -1.09 3.87
C TYR A 101 5.53 0.05 4.81
N ALA A 102 5.18 -0.04 6.09
CA ALA A 102 5.59 0.98 7.08
C ALA A 102 7.11 1.10 7.19
N ALA A 103 7.82 -0.03 7.19
CA ALA A 103 9.28 -0.06 7.19
C ALA A 103 9.87 0.58 5.92
N GLN A 104 9.24 0.39 4.76
CA GLN A 104 9.70 0.98 3.51
C GLN A 104 9.59 2.51 3.50
N PHE A 105 8.48 3.06 4.01
CA PHE A 105 8.34 4.52 4.20
C PHE A 105 9.39 5.09 5.17
N LEU A 106 9.71 4.38 6.25
CA LEU A 106 10.80 4.79 7.16
C LEU A 106 12.15 4.82 6.45
N VAL A 107 12.45 3.80 5.65
CA VAL A 107 13.70 3.72 4.88
C VAL A 107 13.81 4.89 3.90
N PHE A 108 12.73 5.23 3.18
CA PHE A 108 12.70 6.39 2.29
C PHE A 108 12.89 7.71 3.06
N GLY A 109 12.24 7.86 4.22
CA GLY A 109 12.39 9.04 5.07
C GLY A 109 13.82 9.21 5.58
N VAL A 110 14.45 8.13 6.04
CA VAL A 110 15.85 8.12 6.50
C VAL A 110 16.81 8.45 5.36
N PHE A 111 16.61 7.88 4.17
CA PHE A 111 17.46 8.16 3.02
C PHE A 111 17.35 9.64 2.59
N SER A 112 16.13 10.18 2.58
CA SER A 112 15.88 11.59 2.29
C SER A 112 16.54 12.51 3.31
N ALA A 113 16.37 12.23 4.61
CA ALA A 113 16.99 13.00 5.68
C ALA A 113 18.53 12.94 5.64
N LEU A 114 19.10 11.77 5.37
CA LEU A 114 20.55 11.60 5.24
C LEU A 114 21.12 12.43 4.08
N ARG A 115 20.41 12.47 2.95
CA ARG A 115 20.80 13.30 1.81
C ARG A 115 20.82 14.79 2.17
N VAL A 116 19.80 15.26 2.89
CA VAL A 116 19.73 16.66 3.34
C VAL A 116 20.82 16.97 4.36
N TYR A 117 21.08 16.05 5.29
CA TYR A 117 22.17 16.17 6.25
C TYR A 117 23.54 16.32 5.58
N ALA A 118 23.80 15.55 4.52
CA ALA A 118 25.06 15.62 3.77
C ALA A 118 25.22 16.94 2.99
N LEU A 119 24.13 17.54 2.52
CA LEU A 119 24.14 18.80 1.77
C LEU A 119 24.23 20.04 2.68
N TRP A 120 23.71 19.94 3.90
CA TRP A 120 23.53 21.08 4.80
C TRP A 120 24.19 20.83 6.17
N TYR A 121 25.51 20.68 6.18
CA TYR A 121 26.30 20.69 7.41
C TYR A 121 26.64 22.15 7.78
N PRO A 122 26.44 22.66 9.03
CA PRO A 122 26.18 21.96 10.31
C PRO A 122 24.73 22.05 10.86
N ASN A 123 23.81 22.75 10.19
CA ASN A 123 22.46 22.99 10.70
C ASN A 123 21.51 21.82 10.40
N THR A 124 21.53 20.80 11.26
CA THR A 124 20.79 19.54 11.12
C THR A 124 19.27 19.65 11.26
N LEU A 125 18.75 20.84 11.62
CA LEU A 125 17.32 21.10 11.78
C LEU A 125 16.51 20.71 10.53
N LEU A 126 17.02 21.01 9.34
CA LEU A 126 16.35 20.67 8.08
C LEU A 126 16.23 19.15 7.88
N ALA A 127 17.24 18.38 8.30
CA ALA A 127 17.19 16.92 8.21
C ALA A 127 16.11 16.35 9.13
N TYR A 128 15.94 16.90 10.34
CA TYR A 128 14.88 16.50 11.27
C TYR A 128 13.48 16.89 10.76
N ILE A 129 13.33 18.06 10.15
CA ILE A 129 12.06 18.47 9.53
C ILE A 129 11.67 17.49 8.42
N VAL A 130 12.62 17.13 7.55
CA VAL A 130 12.39 16.17 6.46
C VAL A 130 12.03 14.79 7.01
N LEU A 131 12.71 14.33 8.07
CA LEU A 131 12.36 13.07 8.73
C LEU A 131 10.94 13.11 9.32
N GLY A 132 10.57 14.21 9.99
CA GLY A 132 9.24 14.41 10.55
C GLY A 132 8.15 14.46 9.47
N LEU A 133 8.42 15.08 8.32
CA LEU A 133 7.47 15.14 7.21
C LEU A 133 7.24 13.76 6.58
N ASN A 134 8.29 12.93 6.49
CA ASN A 134 8.16 11.55 6.01
C ASN A 134 7.46 10.61 7.02
N LEU A 135 7.25 11.05 8.26
CA LEU A 135 6.45 10.31 9.25
C LEU A 135 4.94 10.41 8.97
N VAL A 136 4.48 11.47 8.30
CA VAL A 136 3.07 11.70 7.98
C VAL A 136 2.43 10.50 7.28
N PRO A 137 2.95 9.99 6.14
CA PRO A 137 2.36 8.83 5.45
C PRO A 137 2.31 7.57 6.32
N ILE A 138 3.27 7.41 7.24
CA ILE A 138 3.30 6.26 8.16
C ILE A 138 2.13 6.35 9.14
N VAL A 139 1.95 7.52 9.75
CA VAL A 139 0.86 7.75 10.71
C VAL A 139 -0.49 7.59 10.04
N THR A 140 -0.68 8.18 8.84
CA THR A 140 -1.95 8.07 8.12
C THR A 140 -2.28 6.63 7.75
N ASN A 141 -1.29 5.85 7.32
CA ASN A 141 -1.48 4.44 7.00
C ASN A 141 -1.84 3.62 8.25
N ILE A 142 -1.13 3.81 9.37
CA ILE A 142 -1.43 3.12 10.65
C ILE A 142 -2.86 3.42 11.11
N ILE A 143 -3.29 4.68 11.05
CA ILE A 143 -4.66 5.07 11.40
C ILE A 143 -5.65 4.41 10.45
N SER A 144 -5.41 4.43 9.14
CA SER A 144 -6.28 3.75 8.17
C SER A 144 -6.45 2.26 8.51
N TYR A 145 -5.36 1.60 8.91
CA TYR A 145 -5.36 0.18 9.29
C TYR A 145 -6.03 -0.11 10.62
N SER A 146 -5.97 0.80 11.61
CA SER A 146 -6.65 0.58 12.90
C SER A 146 -8.19 0.57 12.75
N TYR A 147 -8.71 1.24 11.73
CA TYR A 147 -10.12 1.23 11.35
C TYR A 147 -10.46 0.19 10.27
N ALA A 148 -9.53 -0.67 9.90
CA ALA A 148 -9.73 -1.67 8.87
C ALA A 148 -10.13 -3.02 9.44
N THR A 149 -11.11 -3.64 8.78
CA THR A 149 -11.56 -5.01 9.07
C THR A 149 -10.95 -5.98 8.08
N ILE A 150 -10.42 -7.09 8.59
CA ILE A 150 -9.85 -8.16 7.76
C ILE A 150 -10.95 -9.18 7.50
N THR A 151 -11.25 -9.42 6.22
CA THR A 151 -12.25 -10.40 5.76
C THR A 151 -11.59 -11.50 4.95
N TYR A 152 -12.10 -12.72 5.11
CA TYR A 152 -11.68 -13.88 4.32
C TYR A 152 -12.90 -14.37 3.53
N THR A 153 -12.91 -14.14 2.23
CA THR A 153 -14.00 -14.48 1.30
C THR A 153 -13.40 -15.12 0.06
N ASP A 154 -14.01 -16.18 -0.45
CA ASP A 154 -13.59 -16.85 -1.70
C ASP A 154 -12.09 -17.20 -1.75
N SER A 155 -11.52 -17.67 -0.64
CA SER A 155 -10.07 -17.98 -0.50
C SER A 155 -9.12 -16.80 -0.74
N ILE A 156 -9.63 -15.58 -0.59
CA ILE A 156 -8.89 -14.33 -0.67
C ILE A 156 -8.95 -13.66 0.70
N CYS A 157 -7.81 -13.16 1.15
CA CYS A 157 -7.70 -12.34 2.36
C CYS A 157 -7.69 -10.87 1.93
N SER A 158 -8.68 -10.11 2.34
CA SER A 158 -8.82 -8.70 1.98
C SER A 158 -8.96 -7.82 3.22
N GLN A 159 -8.53 -6.57 3.09
CA GLN A 159 -8.67 -5.55 4.11
C GLN A 159 -9.59 -4.44 3.61
N SER A 160 -10.58 -4.09 4.44
CA SER A 160 -11.57 -3.06 4.12
C SER A 160 -11.54 -1.99 5.20
N SER A 161 -11.19 -0.74 4.86
CA SER A 161 -11.15 0.36 5.83
C SER A 161 -12.53 1.00 5.99
N THR A 162 -12.96 1.16 7.25
CA THR A 162 -14.23 1.85 7.56
C THR A 162 -14.09 3.37 7.58
N LEU A 163 -12.91 3.94 7.28
CA LEU A 163 -12.68 5.38 7.30
C LEU A 163 -13.64 6.14 6.34
N SER A 164 -13.93 5.53 5.17
CA SER A 164 -14.92 6.04 4.22
C SER A 164 -16.37 5.80 4.68
N ALA A 165 -16.61 4.68 5.37
CA ALA A 165 -17.91 4.37 5.98
C ALA A 165 -18.24 5.32 7.16
N GLY A 166 -17.26 5.72 7.98
CA GLY A 166 -17.45 6.63 9.11
C GLY A 166 -17.64 8.10 8.72
N ALA A 167 -17.09 8.53 7.57
CA ALA A 167 -17.32 9.87 7.04
C ALA A 167 -18.70 10.02 6.37
N ASN A 168 -19.27 8.94 5.83
CA ASN A 168 -20.57 8.95 5.13
C ASN A 168 -21.73 8.25 5.86
N LEU A 169 -21.48 7.51 6.94
CA LEU A 169 -22.52 6.84 7.74
C LEU A 169 -22.44 7.30 9.19
N ARG A 170 -22.81 8.56 9.46
CA ARG A 170 -23.50 8.88 10.71
C ARG A 170 -24.93 8.30 10.64
N CYS A 171 -25.06 6.98 10.57
CA CYS A 171 -26.36 6.36 10.77
C CYS A 171 -26.62 6.37 12.29
N GLN A 172 -27.45 7.34 12.70
CA GLN A 172 -27.87 7.52 14.08
C GLN A 172 -28.77 6.33 14.44
N TYR A 173 -28.28 5.42 15.26
CA TYR A 173 -29.07 4.30 15.78
C TYR A 173 -30.24 4.83 16.60
N LYS A 174 -31.46 4.64 16.08
CA LYS A 174 -32.74 4.98 16.74
C LYS A 174 -33.51 3.66 16.87
N PRO A 175 -33.87 3.20 18.08
CA PRO A 175 -34.31 1.81 18.32
C PRO A 175 -35.70 1.44 17.76
N ASP A 176 -36.38 2.34 17.06
CA ASP A 176 -37.81 2.21 16.72
C ASP A 176 -38.15 2.56 15.24
N GLU A 177 -37.16 2.84 14.39
CA GLU A 177 -37.35 2.99 12.93
C GLU A 177 -36.27 2.21 12.14
N LEU A 178 -36.71 1.46 11.13
CA LEU A 178 -35.86 0.76 10.16
C LEU A 178 -34.75 1.68 9.60
N LEU A 179 -33.51 1.17 9.59
CA LEU A 179 -32.29 1.86 9.13
C LEU A 179 -32.52 2.65 7.82
N ALA A 180 -32.61 3.98 7.94
CA ALA A 180 -32.57 4.89 6.80
C ALA A 180 -31.17 5.53 6.74
N CYS A 181 -30.25 4.92 5.99
CA CYS A 181 -28.99 5.57 5.65
C CYS A 181 -29.19 6.35 4.34
N HIS A 182 -29.39 7.68 4.44
CA HIS A 182 -29.44 8.56 3.27
C HIS A 182 -28.03 8.85 2.77
N GLN A 183 -27.74 8.44 1.53
CA GLN A 183 -26.54 8.80 0.79
C GLN A 183 -26.68 10.26 0.34
N LYS A 184 -25.91 11.17 0.94
CA LYS A 184 -25.83 12.57 0.50
C LYS A 184 -24.91 12.61 -0.72
N TYR A 185 -25.51 12.68 -1.92
CA TYR A 185 -24.83 13.14 -3.13
C TYR A 185 -24.72 14.67 -3.12
#